data_AF-A0A061S7G8-F1
#
_entry.id   AF-A0A061S7G8-F1
#
_cell.length_a   1.000
_cell.length_b   1.000
_cell.length_c   1.000
_cell.angle_alpha   90.00
_cell.angle_beta   90.00
_cell.angle_gamma   90.00
#
_symmetry.space_group_name_H-M   'P 1'
#
loop_
_entity.id
_entity.type
_entity.pdbx_description
1 polymer ?
#
loop_
_entity_poly.entity_id
_entity_poly.type
_entity_poly.pdbx_seq_one_letter_code
_entity_poly.pdbx_strand_id
1 'polypeptide(L)'
;MALPRADLLKSTSPLLQPLPLSASHRAGHGPRIGLLGRPARFLERSGKGLPAQRGGARSVDTDQGRRARCAKPRSPRPATERRRALDAARLQVQWVEEYHVDGFRFDLASALCRDGKGRPIPAPPLIREIAKHPVLSQVKLIAEPWDIGMYQVGSFPNWDVWAEWNGRYRDVIRRFVKGDPGMKKQLATSLAGSADLYNTNNRKPYHGINFVVCHDGFTLYDLVSYNQKHNDINGEQGRDGSNDNFSWNCGAEGETGDEGVQALRVRQMKNMMVALMVSNGVPLILMGDEIMSTRHGNNNYYGHDTELTHFNWDKVAEVKDTFFRFYSELIKLRVSHPLLGQPEFLTGSDVTWHEDNWDDPESKFLAFTLHDNGKGGGSLYVALNAHHFNVSVGLPPPPAGTQWRRVVDTNLPPPRDITPMGNSGVDGPYEITAYSSIILVAK
;
A
#
# COMPACT_ATOMS: atom_id res chain seq x y z
N MET A 1 21.57 -62.31 -35.09
CA MET A 1 22.59 -61.60 -35.91
C MET A 1 21.81 -60.72 -36.89
N ALA A 2 21.98 -59.37 -36.82
CA ALA A 2 21.43 -58.31 -37.71
C ALA A 2 19.89 -58.22 -37.84
N LEU A 3 19.14 -57.09 -37.84
CA LEU A 3 19.23 -55.61 -37.86
C LEU A 3 17.75 -55.12 -37.59
N PRO A 4 17.31 -53.82 -37.57
CA PRO A 4 17.94 -52.51 -37.33
C PRO A 4 17.16 -51.63 -36.29
N ARG A 5 17.62 -50.38 -36.10
CA ARG A 5 17.07 -49.30 -35.26
C ARG A 5 15.58 -49.01 -35.47
N ALA A 6 14.83 -48.84 -34.38
CA ALA A 6 13.55 -48.14 -34.33
C ALA A 6 13.50 -47.22 -33.09
N ASP A 7 12.92 -46.05 -33.29
CA ASP A 7 12.85 -44.90 -32.41
C ASP A 7 12.25 -45.18 -31.02
N LEU A 8 12.96 -44.73 -29.98
CA LEU A 8 12.42 -44.58 -28.63
C LEU A 8 11.97 -43.11 -28.44
N LEU A 9 10.78 -42.81 -28.94
CA LEU A 9 9.96 -41.70 -28.43
C LEU A 9 9.51 -42.07 -27.01
N LYS A 10 10.27 -41.66 -26.00
CA LYS A 10 9.79 -41.64 -24.61
C LYS A 10 8.86 -40.43 -24.45
N SER A 11 7.63 -40.75 -24.07
CA SER A 11 6.62 -39.82 -23.57
C SER A 11 7.16 -38.96 -22.42
N THR A 12 7.13 -37.65 -22.61
CA THR A 12 7.13 -36.67 -21.51
C THR A 12 5.81 -35.92 -21.54
N SER A 13 5.01 -36.08 -20.49
CA SER A 13 3.84 -35.27 -20.16
C SER A 13 4.16 -33.76 -20.14
N PRO A 14 3.17 -32.89 -20.40
CA PRO A 14 3.40 -31.47 -20.62
C PRO A 14 3.72 -30.77 -19.30
N LEU A 15 4.99 -30.42 -19.11
CA LEU A 15 5.41 -29.45 -18.12
C LEU A 15 4.94 -28.06 -18.53
N LEU A 16 4.45 -27.31 -17.54
CA LEU A 16 3.99 -25.93 -17.58
C LEU A 16 4.55 -25.11 -18.75
N GLN A 17 3.68 -24.75 -19.69
CA GLN A 17 3.96 -23.64 -20.58
C GLN A 17 4.01 -22.34 -19.76
N PRO A 18 5.03 -21.48 -19.93
CA PRO A 18 5.00 -20.15 -19.35
C PRO A 18 3.82 -19.39 -19.96
N LEU A 19 2.88 -18.94 -19.13
CA LEU A 19 1.84 -18.02 -19.57
C LEU A 19 2.53 -16.75 -20.10
N PRO A 20 2.41 -16.43 -21.40
CA PRO A 20 3.10 -15.27 -21.96
C PRO A 20 2.48 -13.99 -21.41
N LEU A 21 3.30 -12.93 -21.21
CA LEU A 21 2.90 -11.57 -20.81
C LEU A 21 1.65 -11.04 -21.56
N SER A 22 1.41 -11.52 -22.78
CA SER A 22 0.19 -11.30 -23.58
C SER A 22 -1.14 -11.75 -22.93
N ALA A 23 -1.11 -12.65 -21.94
CA ALA A 23 -2.30 -13.15 -21.24
C ALA A 23 -2.91 -12.10 -20.31
N SER A 24 -2.07 -11.32 -19.62
CA SER A 24 -2.52 -10.23 -18.73
C SER A 24 -3.18 -9.08 -19.50
N HIS A 25 -2.63 -8.71 -20.66
CA HIS A 25 -3.24 -7.71 -21.57
C HIS A 25 -4.58 -8.18 -22.13
N ARG A 26 -4.67 -9.45 -22.55
CA ARG A 26 -5.92 -10.03 -23.05
C ARG A 26 -7.02 -10.11 -21.99
N ALA A 27 -6.65 -10.20 -20.72
CA ALA A 27 -7.58 -10.25 -19.60
C ALA A 27 -7.96 -8.87 -19.04
N GLY A 28 -7.52 -7.75 -19.64
CA GLY A 28 -7.85 -6.40 -19.19
C GLY A 28 -7.35 -6.04 -17.79
N HIS A 29 -6.37 -6.78 -17.26
CA HIS A 29 -5.79 -6.48 -15.94
C HIS A 29 -4.97 -5.18 -16.01
N GLY A 30 -5.00 -4.39 -14.93
CA GLY A 30 -4.39 -3.07 -14.82
C GLY A 30 -2.86 -3.03 -15.03
N PRO A 31 -2.23 -1.84 -14.90
CA PRO A 31 -0.84 -1.61 -15.32
C PRO A 31 0.16 -2.54 -14.64
N ARG A 32 1.05 -3.15 -15.42
CA ARG A 32 2.12 -4.02 -14.93
C ARG A 32 3.29 -3.17 -14.48
N ILE A 33 3.49 -3.08 -13.17
CA ILE A 33 4.56 -2.30 -12.56
C ILE A 33 5.75 -3.24 -12.32
N GLY A 34 6.86 -3.03 -13.04
CA GLY A 34 8.12 -3.67 -12.73
C GLY A 34 8.66 -3.17 -11.39
N LEU A 35 9.02 -4.10 -10.49
CA LEU A 35 9.73 -3.74 -9.26
C LEU A 35 11.21 -3.58 -9.60
N LEU A 36 11.77 -2.37 -9.51
CA LEU A 36 13.21 -2.24 -9.45
C LEU A 36 13.66 -2.52 -8.03
N GLY A 37 14.11 -3.76 -7.82
CA GLY A 37 14.88 -4.10 -6.63
C GLY A 37 16.12 -3.21 -6.52
N ARG A 38 16.49 -2.92 -5.26
CA ARG A 38 17.65 -2.13 -4.80
C ARG A 38 18.69 -1.92 -5.90
N PRO A 39 19.15 -0.68 -6.17
CA PRO A 39 20.28 -0.45 -7.06
C PRO A 39 21.57 -0.98 -6.40
N ALA A 40 21.74 -2.30 -6.36
CA ALA A 40 22.77 -3.02 -5.60
C ALA A 40 24.20 -2.70 -6.08
N ARG A 41 24.35 -2.00 -7.21
CA ARG A 41 25.65 -1.57 -7.76
C ARG A 41 25.91 -0.07 -7.70
N PHE A 42 24.97 0.74 -7.17
CA PHE A 42 25.21 2.17 -6.93
C PHE A 42 25.96 2.45 -5.62
N LEU A 43 25.94 1.50 -4.68
CA LEU A 43 26.39 1.71 -3.28
C LEU A 43 27.71 1.04 -2.90
N GLU A 44 28.47 0.45 -3.84
CA GLU A 44 29.80 -0.08 -3.53
C GLU A 44 30.80 1.06 -3.21
N ARG A 45 30.91 1.42 -1.92
CA ARG A 45 31.95 2.31 -1.39
C ARG A 45 33.25 1.54 -1.14
N SER A 46 34.33 1.98 -1.76
CA SER A 46 35.70 1.64 -1.32
C SER A 46 36.25 2.74 -0.40
N GLY A 47 36.37 2.47 0.90
CA GLY A 47 37.00 3.39 1.86
C GLY A 47 38.50 3.55 1.60
N LYS A 48 39.01 4.80 1.62
CA LYS A 48 40.44 5.11 1.56
C LYS A 48 41.10 4.76 2.90
N GLY A 49 42.17 3.97 2.85
CA GLY A 49 43.08 3.78 3.98
C GLY A 49 43.95 5.01 4.21
N LEU A 50 43.98 5.48 5.46
CA LEU A 50 45.05 6.31 6.05
C LEU A 50 45.38 5.69 7.42
N PRO A 51 46.63 5.82 7.91
CA PRO A 51 47.22 4.86 8.84
C PRO A 51 46.67 5.00 10.26
N ALA A 52 46.68 3.86 10.95
CA ALA A 52 46.17 3.58 12.28
C ALA A 52 46.24 4.73 13.29
N GLN A 53 45.09 5.20 13.76
CA GLN A 53 44.78 5.40 15.18
C GLN A 53 43.27 5.23 15.42
N ARG A 54 42.96 4.58 16.55
CA ARG A 54 41.68 4.28 17.22
C ARG A 54 40.36 4.84 16.63
N GLY A 55 39.40 3.93 16.42
CA GLY A 55 37.95 4.19 16.41
C GLY A 55 37.40 4.89 15.17
N GLY A 56 36.84 4.15 14.21
CA GLY A 56 36.17 4.73 13.04
C GLY A 56 35.13 3.80 12.43
N ALA A 57 33.86 4.16 12.58
CA ALA A 57 32.72 3.46 12.00
C ALA A 57 32.74 3.54 10.46
N ARG A 58 32.32 2.46 9.80
CA ARG A 58 32.01 2.45 8.36
C ARG A 58 30.59 2.96 8.16
N SER A 59 30.37 3.94 7.29
CA SER A 59 29.02 4.29 6.84
C SER A 59 28.54 3.27 5.81
N VAL A 60 27.74 2.32 6.30
CA VAL A 60 27.04 1.32 5.50
C VAL A 60 25.66 1.89 5.19
N ASP A 61 25.50 2.48 3.99
CA ASP A 61 24.23 3.10 3.57
C ASP A 61 23.19 2.05 3.11
N THR A 62 23.54 0.75 3.08
CA THR A 62 22.63 -0.40 2.95
C THR A 62 23.24 -1.62 3.65
N ASP A 63 22.51 -2.27 4.55
CA ASP A 63 23.03 -3.29 5.50
C ASP A 63 23.42 -4.66 4.88
N GLN A 64 23.82 -4.71 3.61
CA GLN A 64 24.27 -5.94 2.95
C GLN A 64 25.76 -5.88 2.67
N GLY A 65 26.56 -6.16 3.71
CA GLY A 65 28.01 -6.24 3.63
C GLY A 65 28.51 -7.36 2.73
N ARG A 66 28.83 -7.08 1.46
CA ARG A 66 29.65 -7.98 0.63
C ARG A 66 31.15 -7.65 0.77
N ARG A 67 31.94 -8.65 1.16
CA ARG A 67 33.42 -8.63 1.08
C ARG A 67 33.85 -9.17 -0.28
N ALA A 68 34.53 -8.36 -1.10
CA ALA A 68 35.33 -8.83 -2.23
C ALA A 68 36.82 -8.52 -1.97
N ARG A 69 37.70 -9.50 -2.24
CA ARG A 69 39.15 -9.41 -2.02
C ARG A 69 39.75 -8.33 -2.93
N CYS A 70 40.62 -7.51 -2.34
CA CYS A 70 41.18 -6.29 -2.91
C CYS A 70 42.06 -6.52 -4.16
N ALA A 71 41.70 -5.88 -5.27
CA ALA A 71 42.65 -5.20 -6.14
C ALA A 71 42.44 -3.68 -5.96
N LYS A 72 43.53 -2.90 -5.87
CA LYS A 72 43.51 -1.46 -5.51
C LYS A 72 42.48 -0.64 -6.33
N PRO A 73 41.51 0.06 -5.73
CA PRO A 73 40.58 0.91 -6.49
C PRO A 73 41.06 2.36 -6.58
N ARG A 74 41.02 2.91 -7.79
CA ARG A 74 41.01 4.37 -8.05
C ARG A 74 39.58 4.89 -7.76
N SER A 75 39.47 6.10 -7.21
CA SER A 75 38.18 6.79 -7.03
C SER A 75 37.47 6.95 -8.39
N PRO A 76 36.19 6.54 -8.54
CA PRO A 76 35.47 6.75 -9.78
C PRO A 76 35.21 8.25 -10.03
N ARG A 77 35.31 8.68 -11.29
CA ARG A 77 35.05 10.08 -11.70
C ARG A 77 33.53 10.30 -11.84
N PRO A 78 33.01 11.54 -11.72
CA PRO A 78 31.58 11.85 -11.90
C PRO A 78 30.98 11.37 -13.23
N ALA A 79 31.79 11.30 -14.30
CA ALA A 79 31.38 10.78 -15.60
C ALA A 79 31.02 9.28 -15.59
N THR A 80 31.56 8.51 -14.64
CA THR A 80 31.33 7.06 -14.51
C THR A 80 29.99 6.75 -13.81
N GLU A 81 29.58 7.57 -12.86
CA GLU A 81 28.28 7.44 -12.16
C GLU A 81 27.13 7.83 -13.09
N ARG A 82 27.27 8.94 -13.81
CA ARG A 82 26.30 9.35 -14.84
C ARG A 82 26.12 8.29 -15.93
N ARG A 83 27.20 7.65 -16.36
CA ARG A 83 27.13 6.58 -17.37
C ARG A 83 26.39 5.34 -16.86
N ARG A 84 26.62 4.93 -15.60
CA ARG A 84 25.88 3.84 -14.96
C ARG A 84 24.39 4.16 -14.79
N ALA A 85 24.07 5.42 -14.48
CA ALA A 85 22.71 5.90 -14.37
C ALA A 85 21.96 5.83 -15.72
N LEU A 86 22.63 6.26 -16.80
CA LEU A 86 22.14 6.15 -18.17
C LEU A 86 21.99 4.69 -18.61
N ASP A 87 22.91 3.81 -18.22
CA ASP A 87 22.81 2.38 -18.52
C ASP A 87 21.65 1.71 -17.77
N ALA A 88 21.35 2.14 -16.53
CA ALA A 88 20.16 1.69 -15.80
C ALA A 88 18.85 2.21 -16.42
N ALA A 89 18.83 3.46 -16.90
CA ALA A 89 17.70 4.01 -17.63
C ALA A 89 17.49 3.29 -18.98
N ARG A 90 18.56 2.89 -19.68
CA ARG A 90 18.47 2.08 -20.89
C ARG A 90 17.85 0.71 -20.65
N LEU A 91 18.19 0.05 -19.55
CA LEU A 91 17.53 -1.20 -19.17
C LEU A 91 16.04 -0.99 -18.92
N GLN A 92 15.65 0.10 -18.25
CA GLN A 92 14.23 0.43 -18.05
C GLN A 92 13.50 0.67 -19.39
N VAL A 93 14.13 1.37 -20.33
CA VAL A 93 13.58 1.55 -21.67
C VAL A 93 13.36 0.22 -22.36
N GLN A 94 14.33 -0.71 -22.25
CA GLN A 94 14.20 -2.06 -22.79
C GLN A 94 13.01 -2.81 -22.18
N TRP A 95 12.80 -2.73 -20.87
CA TRP A 95 11.62 -3.31 -20.21
C TRP A 95 10.29 -2.74 -20.74
N VAL A 96 10.25 -1.45 -21.08
CA VAL A 96 9.05 -0.82 -21.66
C VAL A 96 8.87 -1.24 -23.12
N GLU A 97 9.90 -1.13 -23.95
CA GLU A 97 9.79 -1.32 -25.41
C GLU A 97 9.71 -2.79 -25.82
N GLU A 98 10.53 -3.66 -25.21
CA GLU A 98 10.61 -5.08 -25.59
C GLU A 98 9.66 -5.95 -24.76
N TYR A 99 9.48 -5.63 -23.48
CA TYR A 99 8.67 -6.44 -22.54
C TYR A 99 7.32 -5.80 -22.21
N HIS A 100 7.04 -4.60 -22.74
CA HIS A 100 5.76 -3.90 -22.56
C HIS A 100 5.40 -3.67 -21.08
N VAL A 101 6.37 -3.34 -20.23
CA VAL A 101 6.14 -2.95 -18.83
C VAL A 101 5.47 -1.57 -18.78
N ASP A 102 4.43 -1.41 -17.95
CA ASP A 102 3.58 -0.21 -17.89
C ASP A 102 4.03 0.84 -16.85
N GLY A 103 5.05 0.50 -16.06
CA GLY A 103 5.60 1.37 -15.03
C GLY A 103 6.61 0.69 -14.12
N PHE A 104 7.16 1.46 -13.19
CA PHE A 104 8.18 1.01 -12.24
C PHE A 104 7.91 1.55 -10.84
N ARG A 105 8.11 0.70 -9.82
CA ARG A 105 8.25 1.12 -8.42
C ARG A 105 9.71 1.04 -8.02
N PHE A 106 10.27 2.16 -7.58
CA PHE A 106 11.67 2.32 -7.22
C PHE A 106 11.84 2.14 -5.70
N ASP A 107 12.54 1.08 -5.33
CA ASP A 107 12.93 0.79 -3.95
C ASP A 107 13.94 1.81 -3.42
N LEU A 108 13.71 2.28 -2.18
CA LEU A 108 14.49 3.29 -1.50
C LEU A 108 14.87 4.46 -2.43
N ALA A 109 13.89 5.03 -3.13
CA ALA A 109 14.10 5.98 -4.22
C ALA A 109 14.88 7.22 -3.78
N SER A 110 14.79 7.59 -2.50
CA SER A 110 15.58 8.68 -1.92
C SER A 110 17.09 8.45 -2.01
N ALA A 111 17.58 7.20 -2.05
CA ALA A 111 19.00 6.92 -2.23
C ALA A 111 19.53 7.46 -3.57
N LEU A 112 18.67 7.54 -4.59
CA LEU A 112 18.97 8.11 -5.91
C LEU A 112 19.03 9.65 -5.90
N CYS A 113 18.63 10.27 -4.79
CA CYS A 113 18.67 11.71 -4.57
C CYS A 113 19.97 12.19 -3.89
N ARG A 114 21.02 11.36 -3.84
CA ARG A 114 22.31 11.70 -3.22
C ARG A 114 23.38 12.03 -4.26
N ASP A 115 24.28 12.97 -3.95
CA ASP A 115 25.50 13.21 -4.72
C ASP A 115 26.56 12.11 -4.47
N GLY A 116 27.68 12.16 -5.20
CA GLY A 116 28.80 11.22 -5.01
C GLY A 116 29.47 11.28 -3.62
N LYS A 117 29.09 12.25 -2.76
CA LYS A 117 29.50 12.33 -1.34
C LYS A 117 28.41 11.83 -0.38
N GLY A 118 27.28 11.35 -0.89
CA GLY A 118 26.14 10.88 -0.09
C GLY A 118 25.22 11.99 0.42
N ARG A 119 25.41 13.24 -0.01
CA ARG A 119 24.59 14.38 0.44
C ARG A 119 23.32 14.47 -0.41
N PRO A 120 22.14 14.74 0.19
CA PRO A 120 20.93 14.97 -0.57
C PRO A 120 21.09 16.13 -1.55
N ILE A 121 20.59 15.97 -2.77
CA ILE A 121 20.58 17.01 -3.80
C ILE A 121 19.14 17.32 -4.22
N PRO A 122 18.70 18.60 -4.24
CA PRO A 122 17.31 18.95 -4.54
C PRO A 122 16.82 18.57 -5.93
N ALA A 123 17.72 18.57 -6.93
CA ALA A 123 17.41 18.22 -8.31
C ALA A 123 18.37 17.13 -8.80
N PRO A 124 18.13 15.85 -8.44
CA PRO A 124 19.02 14.75 -8.80
C PRO A 124 19.03 14.57 -10.32
N PRO A 125 20.21 14.63 -10.99
CA PRO A 125 20.28 14.50 -12.44
C PRO A 125 19.63 13.24 -12.98
N LEU A 126 19.76 12.11 -12.27
CA LEU A 126 19.16 10.83 -12.67
C LEU A 126 17.63 10.87 -12.66
N ILE A 127 17.03 11.32 -11.55
CA ILE A 127 15.56 11.40 -11.45
C ILE A 127 15.01 12.37 -12.50
N ARG A 128 15.71 13.47 -12.74
CA ARG A 128 15.38 14.41 -13.83
C ARG A 128 15.47 13.78 -15.21
N GLU A 129 16.53 13.00 -15.48
CA GLU A 129 16.72 12.33 -16.77
C GLU A 129 15.62 11.29 -17.01
N ILE A 130 15.24 10.50 -15.99
CA ILE A 130 14.11 9.55 -16.08
C ILE A 130 12.79 10.29 -16.35
N ALA A 131 12.50 11.32 -15.56
CA ALA A 131 11.25 12.09 -15.68
C ALA A 131 11.09 12.80 -17.04
N LYS A 132 12.20 13.09 -17.73
CA LYS A 132 12.21 13.76 -19.04
C LYS A 132 12.48 12.83 -20.20
N HIS A 133 12.69 11.54 -19.95
CA HIS A 133 13.00 10.59 -21.02
C HIS A 133 11.76 10.36 -21.90
N PRO A 134 11.86 10.38 -23.24
CA PRO A 134 10.70 10.25 -24.13
C PRO A 134 9.87 8.97 -23.90
N VAL A 135 10.52 7.87 -23.53
CA VAL A 135 9.86 6.60 -23.20
C VAL A 135 9.43 6.53 -21.73
N LEU A 136 10.34 6.78 -20.77
CA LEU A 136 10.07 6.56 -19.35
C LEU A 136 9.10 7.58 -18.75
N SER A 137 8.99 8.78 -19.33
CA SER A 137 8.00 9.78 -18.91
C SER A 137 6.56 9.40 -19.24
N GLN A 138 6.34 8.40 -20.10
CA GLN A 138 5.02 7.95 -20.53
C GLN A 138 4.50 6.74 -19.73
N VAL A 139 5.34 6.17 -18.86
CA VAL A 139 4.97 5.04 -18.00
C VAL A 139 4.78 5.50 -16.55
N LYS A 140 4.17 4.64 -15.72
CA LYS A 140 3.91 4.98 -14.32
C LYS A 140 5.21 4.92 -13.53
N LEU A 141 5.60 6.01 -12.88
CA LEU A 141 6.80 6.05 -12.03
C LEU A 141 6.36 6.20 -10.58
N ILE A 142 6.72 5.26 -9.72
CA ILE A 142 6.34 5.24 -8.30
C ILE A 142 7.60 5.20 -7.45
N ALA A 143 7.77 6.17 -6.57
CA ALA A 143 8.86 6.19 -5.61
C ALA A 143 8.43 5.52 -4.29
N GLU A 144 9.36 4.81 -3.66
CA GLU A 144 9.44 4.72 -2.22
C GLU A 144 10.27 5.92 -1.72
N PRO A 145 9.65 7.04 -1.31
CA PRO A 145 10.35 8.30 -1.10
C PRO A 145 11.03 8.35 0.29
N TRP A 146 11.78 7.31 0.64
CA TRP A 146 12.64 7.29 1.80
C TRP A 146 13.86 6.38 1.57
N ASP A 147 14.87 6.54 2.42
CA ASP A 147 15.98 5.59 2.59
C ASP A 147 16.33 5.51 4.09
N ILE A 148 17.40 4.78 4.45
CA ILE A 148 17.82 4.60 5.85
C ILE A 148 18.12 5.94 6.57
N GLY A 149 18.36 7.03 5.84
CA GLY A 149 18.67 8.34 6.40
C GLY A 149 17.89 9.52 5.81
N MET A 150 16.86 9.29 5.01
CA MET A 150 16.03 10.34 4.42
C MET A 150 14.56 9.93 4.40
N TYR A 151 13.68 10.89 4.66
CA TYR A 151 12.24 10.74 4.50
C TYR A 151 11.73 11.91 3.64
N GLN A 152 11.26 11.60 2.44
CA GLN A 152 10.91 12.56 1.39
C GLN A 152 9.45 12.44 0.93
N VAL A 153 8.57 11.79 1.69
CA VAL A 153 7.13 11.76 1.37
C VAL A 153 6.61 13.19 1.19
N GLY A 154 5.96 13.47 0.05
CA GLY A 154 5.45 14.79 -0.36
C GLY A 154 6.53 15.78 -0.85
N SER A 155 7.81 15.44 -0.72
CA SER A 155 8.94 16.29 -1.11
C SER A 155 9.92 15.61 -2.07
N PHE A 156 9.58 14.42 -2.57
CA PHE A 156 10.38 13.70 -3.53
C PHE A 156 10.47 14.50 -4.86
N PRO A 157 11.67 14.64 -5.46
CA PRO A 157 11.82 15.30 -6.76
C PRO A 157 11.01 14.58 -7.84
N ASN A 158 9.91 15.18 -8.30
CA ASN A 158 8.87 14.45 -9.03
C ASN A 158 8.57 14.95 -10.45
N TRP A 159 8.87 16.21 -10.80
CA TRP A 159 8.53 16.79 -12.12
C TRP A 159 7.09 16.51 -12.58
N ASP A 160 6.14 16.42 -11.66
CA ASP A 160 4.72 16.11 -11.87
C ASP A 160 4.43 14.74 -12.54
N VAL A 161 5.42 13.83 -12.62
CA VAL A 161 5.26 12.49 -13.24
C VAL A 161 5.46 11.32 -12.27
N TRP A 162 6.01 11.59 -11.08
CA TRP A 162 6.23 10.56 -10.06
C TRP A 162 5.10 10.53 -9.03
N ALA A 163 4.53 9.34 -8.84
CA ALA A 163 3.72 9.01 -7.69
C ALA A 163 4.60 8.50 -6.53
N GLU A 164 4.06 8.47 -5.32
CA GLU A 164 4.79 8.15 -4.10
C GLU A 164 4.00 7.18 -3.23
N TRP A 165 4.66 6.18 -2.67
CA TRP A 165 4.12 5.45 -1.52
C TRP A 165 3.88 6.42 -0.37
N ASN A 166 2.62 6.52 0.06
CA ASN A 166 2.19 7.44 1.10
C ASN A 166 2.31 6.77 2.48
N GLY A 167 3.53 6.75 3.04
CA GLY A 167 3.80 6.22 4.37
C GLY A 167 3.03 6.95 5.49
N ARG A 168 2.68 8.23 5.28
CA ARG A 168 1.87 8.97 6.24
C ARG A 168 0.42 8.49 6.27
N TYR A 169 -0.17 8.22 5.10
CA TYR A 169 -1.51 7.62 5.01
C TYR A 169 -1.57 6.31 5.79
N ARG A 170 -0.60 5.42 5.57
CA ARG A 170 -0.45 4.16 6.31
C ARG A 170 -0.54 4.38 7.82
N ASP A 171 0.29 5.26 8.34
CA ASP A 171 0.38 5.50 9.79
C ASP A 171 -0.91 6.11 10.35
N VAL A 172 -1.52 7.06 9.64
CA VAL A 172 -2.77 7.70 10.04
C VAL A 172 -3.92 6.71 10.10
N ILE A 173 -4.10 5.87 9.07
CA ILE A 173 -5.19 4.89 9.06
C ILE A 173 -5.01 3.86 10.18
N ARG A 174 -3.79 3.34 10.37
CA ARG A 174 -3.50 2.36 11.44
C ARG A 174 -3.80 2.94 12.82
N ARG A 175 -3.32 4.16 13.09
CA ARG A 175 -3.50 4.85 14.38
C ARG A 175 -4.96 5.23 14.63
N PHE A 176 -5.67 5.76 13.63
CA PHE A 176 -7.09 6.08 13.79
C PHE A 176 -7.91 4.82 14.06
N VAL A 177 -7.79 3.78 13.23
CA VAL A 177 -8.62 2.58 13.34
C VAL A 177 -8.38 1.85 14.67
N LYS A 178 -7.15 1.81 15.20
CA LYS A 178 -6.89 1.25 16.53
C LYS A 178 -7.40 2.13 17.69
N GLY A 179 -7.78 3.38 17.40
CA GLY A 179 -8.35 4.31 18.38
C GLY A 179 -7.34 5.23 19.07
N ASP A 180 -6.27 5.66 18.40
CA ASP A 180 -5.40 6.73 18.92
C ASP A 180 -6.12 8.08 18.96
N PRO A 181 -5.90 8.89 20.01
CA PRO A 181 -6.45 10.24 20.08
C PRO A 181 -5.80 11.19 19.06
N GLY A 182 -6.52 12.24 18.67
CA GLY A 182 -6.01 13.34 17.84
C GLY A 182 -5.83 13.03 16.36
N MET A 183 -6.32 11.89 15.86
CA MET A 183 -6.11 11.45 14.47
C MET A 183 -7.11 12.01 13.46
N LYS A 184 -8.22 12.60 13.91
CA LYS A 184 -9.37 13.00 13.09
C LYS A 184 -9.04 13.94 11.92
N LYS A 185 -8.30 15.04 12.18
CA LYS A 185 -7.86 15.98 11.14
C LYS A 185 -7.01 15.29 10.08
N GLN A 186 -6.00 14.52 10.52
CA GLN A 186 -5.11 13.80 9.62
C GLN A 186 -5.84 12.72 8.83
N LEU A 187 -6.84 12.06 9.44
CA LEU A 187 -7.71 11.11 8.75
C LEU A 187 -8.48 11.81 7.62
N ALA A 188 -9.18 12.91 7.91
CA ALA A 188 -9.93 13.65 6.89
C ALA A 188 -9.02 14.08 5.72
N THR A 189 -7.83 14.62 6.02
CA THR A 189 -6.82 14.97 5.02
C THR A 189 -6.36 13.76 4.20
N SER A 190 -6.17 12.60 4.85
CA SER A 190 -5.75 11.36 4.19
C SER A 190 -6.84 10.80 3.27
N LEU A 191 -8.09 10.77 3.74
CA LEU A 191 -9.27 10.36 2.97
C LEU A 191 -9.52 11.28 1.76
N ALA A 192 -9.24 12.58 1.89
CA ALA A 192 -9.37 13.55 0.81
C ALA A 192 -8.24 13.49 -0.25
N GLY A 193 -7.26 12.59 -0.09
CA GLY A 193 -6.17 12.38 -1.04
C GLY A 193 -4.85 13.05 -0.67
N SER A 194 -4.67 13.45 0.60
CA SER A 194 -3.43 14.07 1.10
C SER A 194 -2.99 15.31 0.30
N ALA A 195 -3.94 16.23 0.06
CA ALA A 195 -3.70 17.46 -0.69
C ALA A 195 -2.58 18.33 -0.09
N ASP A 196 -2.39 18.29 1.21
CA ASP A 196 -1.28 18.96 1.90
C ASP A 196 0.12 18.40 1.57
N LEU A 197 0.20 17.17 1.03
CA LEU A 197 1.45 16.61 0.48
C LEU A 197 1.54 16.76 -1.04
N TYR A 198 0.44 16.57 -1.75
CA TYR A 198 0.47 16.35 -3.20
C TYR A 198 -0.24 17.42 -4.02
N ASN A 199 -0.96 18.37 -3.42
CA ASN A 199 -1.58 19.48 -4.15
C ASN A 199 -0.57 20.62 -4.37
N THR A 200 0.50 20.29 -5.10
CA THR A 200 1.58 21.20 -5.45
C THR A 200 1.85 21.08 -6.95
N ASN A 201 2.09 22.20 -7.64
CA ASN A 201 2.27 22.25 -9.09
C ASN A 201 1.07 21.63 -9.83
N ASN A 202 1.30 20.70 -10.78
CA ASN A 202 0.24 20.02 -11.53
C ASN A 202 -0.09 18.63 -10.98
N ARG A 203 0.40 18.30 -9.79
CA ARG A 203 0.11 17.01 -9.17
C ARG A 203 -1.37 16.90 -8.80
N LYS A 204 -1.77 15.64 -8.65
CA LYS A 204 -3.16 15.16 -8.53
C LYS A 204 -3.24 14.09 -7.44
N PRO A 205 -4.42 13.76 -6.91
CA PRO A 205 -4.57 12.77 -5.85
C PRO A 205 -3.93 11.42 -6.17
N TYR A 206 -3.97 11.01 -7.45
CA TYR A 206 -3.39 9.74 -7.89
C TYR A 206 -1.86 9.66 -7.80
N HIS A 207 -1.17 10.77 -7.50
CA HIS A 207 0.26 10.75 -7.17
C HIS A 207 0.54 10.28 -5.74
N GLY A 208 -0.49 10.13 -4.90
CA GLY A 208 -0.41 9.44 -3.61
C GLY A 208 -0.86 7.99 -3.75
N ILE A 209 0.06 7.05 -3.53
CA ILE A 209 -0.25 5.63 -3.44
C ILE A 209 -0.56 5.31 -1.97
N ASN A 210 -1.85 5.18 -1.67
CA ASN A 210 -2.37 4.90 -0.34
C ASN A 210 -2.29 3.41 -0.05
N PHE A 211 -1.79 3.03 1.12
CA PHE A 211 -1.71 1.64 1.55
C PHE A 211 -1.81 1.55 3.06
N VAL A 212 -2.35 0.45 3.57
CA VAL A 212 -2.41 0.18 5.02
C VAL A 212 -1.30 -0.78 5.43
N VAL A 213 -0.99 -1.76 4.59
CA VAL A 213 0.13 -2.70 4.76
C VAL A 213 0.81 -2.91 3.41
N CYS A 214 2.05 -3.35 3.44
CA CYS A 214 2.82 -3.75 2.27
C CYS A 214 3.72 -4.93 2.66
N HIS A 215 4.64 -5.33 1.79
CA HIS A 215 5.50 -6.48 2.07
C HIS A 215 6.43 -6.25 3.27
N ASP A 216 6.80 -5.00 3.53
CA ASP A 216 7.53 -4.60 4.74
C ASP A 216 6.53 -4.36 5.89
N GLY A 217 6.72 -5.06 7.00
CA GLY A 217 5.85 -5.00 8.17
C GLY A 217 4.84 -6.15 8.25
N PHE A 218 3.84 -5.97 9.11
CA PHE A 218 2.75 -6.93 9.28
C PHE A 218 1.85 -7.02 8.05
N THR A 219 1.27 -8.21 7.85
CA THR A 219 0.04 -8.37 7.05
C THR A 219 -1.14 -7.67 7.71
N LEU A 220 -2.26 -7.53 6.99
CA LEU A 220 -3.46 -6.92 7.56
C LEU A 220 -4.01 -7.71 8.76
N TYR A 221 -3.95 -9.05 8.71
CA TYR A 221 -4.38 -9.90 9.83
C TYR A 221 -3.43 -9.79 11.03
N ASP A 222 -2.11 -9.80 10.79
CA ASP A 222 -1.13 -9.68 11.88
C ASP A 222 -1.20 -8.30 12.56
N LEU A 223 -1.49 -7.26 11.79
CA LEU A 223 -1.65 -5.89 12.29
C LEU A 223 -2.76 -5.76 13.35
N VAL A 224 -3.78 -6.62 13.29
CA VAL A 224 -4.87 -6.69 14.29
C VAL A 224 -4.71 -7.83 15.30
N SER A 225 -3.61 -8.59 15.21
CA SER A 225 -3.39 -9.80 16.03
C SER A 225 -2.14 -9.74 16.89
N TYR A 226 -1.20 -8.82 16.62
CA TYR A 226 0.08 -8.73 17.33
C TYR A 226 0.42 -7.29 17.71
N ASN A 227 0.81 -7.07 18.97
CA ASN A 227 1.38 -5.81 19.42
C ASN A 227 2.90 -5.77 19.22
N GLN A 228 3.56 -6.93 19.22
CA GLN A 228 5.00 -7.06 19.07
C GLN A 228 5.35 -7.91 17.84
N LYS A 229 6.50 -7.63 17.24
CA LYS A 229 7.02 -8.47 16.15
C LYS A 229 7.63 -9.76 16.71
N HIS A 230 7.44 -10.86 15.99
CA HIS A 230 7.91 -12.20 16.32
C HIS A 230 8.82 -12.69 15.18
N ASN A 231 10.00 -12.07 15.09
CA ASN A 231 10.96 -12.27 14.00
C ASN A 231 12.06 -13.29 14.35
N ASP A 232 11.90 -14.08 15.43
CA ASP A 232 12.97 -14.96 15.92
C ASP A 232 13.49 -15.94 14.87
N ILE A 233 12.59 -16.43 14.01
CA ILE A 233 12.91 -17.35 12.92
C ILE A 233 13.82 -16.73 11.83
N ASN A 234 13.99 -15.40 11.82
CA ASN A 234 14.90 -14.71 10.90
C ASN A 234 16.37 -14.88 11.32
N GLY A 235 16.63 -15.30 12.55
CA GLY A 235 17.99 -15.54 13.07
C GLY A 235 18.74 -14.28 13.51
N GLU A 236 18.07 -13.11 13.51
CA GLU A 236 18.65 -11.82 13.92
C GLU A 236 18.27 -11.42 15.35
N GLN A 237 17.77 -12.37 16.15
CA GLN A 237 17.38 -12.17 17.55
C GLN A 237 16.37 -11.02 17.73
N GLY A 238 15.40 -10.93 16.80
CA GLY A 238 14.36 -9.91 16.80
C GLY A 238 14.84 -8.48 16.55
N ARG A 239 16.08 -8.26 16.11
CA ARG A 239 16.59 -6.91 15.82
C ARG A 239 16.06 -6.33 14.51
N ASP A 240 15.73 -7.19 13.56
CA ASP A 240 15.28 -6.84 12.23
C ASP A 240 13.79 -6.48 12.18
N GLY A 241 13.36 -5.77 11.14
CA GLY A 241 11.98 -5.29 11.01
C GLY A 241 11.62 -4.08 11.87
N SER A 242 10.49 -3.42 11.56
CA SER A 242 10.04 -2.22 12.27
C SER A 242 9.57 -2.54 13.68
N ASN A 243 9.92 -1.69 14.66
CA ASN A 243 9.33 -1.76 16.00
C ASN A 243 8.01 -0.97 16.07
N ASP A 244 7.89 0.10 15.29
CA ASP A 244 6.72 0.95 15.25
C ASP A 244 5.77 0.46 14.15
N ASN A 245 4.84 -0.40 14.53
CA ASN A 245 3.88 -0.99 13.61
C ASN A 245 2.50 -0.30 13.63
N PHE A 246 2.22 0.47 14.68
CA PHE A 246 0.88 1.01 14.99
C PHE A 246 -0.21 -0.07 14.95
N SER A 247 0.13 -1.28 15.42
CA SER A 247 -0.77 -2.43 15.50
C SER A 247 -1.56 -2.44 16.81
N TRP A 248 -2.60 -3.27 16.87
CA TRP A 248 -3.32 -3.60 18.09
C TRP A 248 -3.85 -5.03 18.01
N ASN A 249 -3.48 -5.88 18.96
CA ASN A 249 -3.84 -7.30 18.98
C ASN A 249 -5.32 -7.61 19.30
N CYS A 250 -6.14 -6.58 19.49
CA CYS A 250 -7.58 -6.64 19.78
C CYS A 250 -7.96 -7.39 21.07
N GLY A 251 -7.00 -7.63 21.98
CA GLY A 251 -7.24 -8.22 23.30
C GLY A 251 -6.42 -9.47 23.61
N ALA A 252 -5.87 -10.15 22.60
CA ALA A 252 -5.03 -11.33 22.76
C ALA A 252 -3.85 -11.27 21.80
N GLU A 253 -2.65 -11.67 22.22
CA GLU A 253 -1.48 -11.71 21.32
C GLU A 253 -1.47 -13.01 20.52
N GLY A 254 -1.48 -12.91 19.19
CA GLY A 254 -1.49 -14.06 18.28
C GLY A 254 -2.85 -14.76 18.17
N GLU A 255 -2.83 -16.04 17.77
CA GLU A 255 -4.03 -16.85 17.62
C GLU A 255 -4.78 -17.02 18.96
N THR A 256 -6.11 -16.97 18.92
CA THR A 256 -6.97 -17.06 20.11
C THR A 256 -8.26 -17.79 19.79
N GLY A 257 -8.84 -18.48 20.78
CA GLY A 257 -10.17 -19.08 20.70
C GLY A 257 -11.31 -18.15 21.11
N ASP A 258 -11.02 -16.91 21.51
CA ASP A 258 -12.04 -15.92 21.89
C ASP A 258 -12.74 -15.36 20.65
N GLU A 259 -14.00 -15.77 20.45
CA GLU A 259 -14.84 -15.36 19.31
C GLU A 259 -15.06 -13.84 19.27
N GLY A 260 -15.11 -13.16 20.42
CA GLY A 260 -15.25 -11.71 20.50
C GLY A 260 -14.03 -10.98 19.96
N VAL A 261 -12.83 -11.46 20.32
CA VAL A 261 -11.57 -10.94 19.78
C VAL A 261 -11.48 -11.21 18.27
N GLN A 262 -11.80 -12.41 17.81
CA GLN A 262 -11.79 -12.75 16.39
C GLN A 262 -12.76 -11.88 15.57
N ALA A 263 -13.99 -11.67 16.07
CA ALA A 263 -14.98 -10.81 15.43
C ALA A 263 -14.51 -9.35 15.35
N LEU A 264 -13.86 -8.84 16.41
CA LEU A 264 -13.28 -7.51 16.43
C LEU A 264 -12.12 -7.39 15.42
N ARG A 265 -11.24 -8.39 15.32
CA ARG A 265 -10.15 -8.42 14.33
C ARG A 265 -10.67 -8.32 12.91
N VAL A 266 -11.63 -9.17 12.54
CA VAL A 266 -12.27 -9.15 11.22
C VAL A 266 -12.87 -7.77 10.93
N ARG A 267 -13.55 -7.18 11.92
CA ARG A 267 -14.13 -5.84 11.80
C ARG A 267 -13.08 -4.76 11.58
N GLN A 268 -11.96 -4.80 12.31
CA GLN A 268 -10.86 -3.85 12.16
C GLN A 268 -10.19 -3.95 10.78
N MET A 269 -9.99 -5.17 10.27
CA MET A 269 -9.51 -5.37 8.90
C MET A 269 -10.47 -4.75 7.87
N LYS A 270 -11.79 -4.97 8.04
CA LYS A 270 -12.81 -4.34 7.18
C LYS A 270 -12.79 -2.82 7.29
N ASN A 271 -12.63 -2.24 8.49
CA ASN A 271 -12.56 -0.80 8.69
C ASN A 271 -11.38 -0.16 7.95
N MET A 272 -10.20 -0.78 8.03
CA MET A 272 -9.01 -0.34 7.29
C MET A 272 -9.23 -0.42 5.78
N MET A 273 -9.88 -1.49 5.31
CA MET A 273 -10.22 -1.65 3.89
C MET A 273 -11.27 -0.62 3.43
N VAL A 274 -12.28 -0.32 4.26
CA VAL A 274 -13.25 0.74 3.99
C VAL A 274 -12.54 2.08 3.86
N ALA A 275 -11.69 2.45 4.82
CA ALA A 275 -10.90 3.67 4.76
C ALA A 275 -10.07 3.75 3.46
N LEU A 276 -9.38 2.66 3.10
CA LEU A 276 -8.59 2.57 1.87
C LEU A 276 -9.44 2.76 0.60
N MET A 277 -10.59 2.09 0.54
CA MET A 277 -11.43 2.05 -0.65
C MET A 277 -12.32 3.28 -0.84
N VAL A 278 -12.56 4.08 0.21
CA VAL A 278 -13.26 5.37 0.08
C VAL A 278 -12.31 6.56 -0.10
N SER A 279 -11.01 6.38 0.16
CA SER A 279 -10.02 7.45 0.04
C SER A 279 -9.77 7.88 -1.40
N ASN A 280 -9.59 9.17 -1.62
CA ASN A 280 -9.08 9.70 -2.88
C ASN A 280 -7.58 9.37 -3.04
N GLY A 281 -7.12 9.15 -4.27
CA GLY A 281 -5.78 8.61 -4.58
C GLY A 281 -5.81 7.15 -5.04
N VAL A 282 -4.64 6.50 -5.13
CA VAL A 282 -4.53 5.13 -5.66
C VAL A 282 -4.33 4.13 -4.52
N PRO A 283 -5.25 3.19 -4.28
CA PRO A 283 -5.06 2.16 -3.26
C PRO A 283 -4.08 1.08 -3.73
N LEU A 284 -3.19 0.67 -2.85
CA LEU A 284 -2.33 -0.50 -2.98
C LEU A 284 -2.72 -1.54 -1.92
N ILE A 285 -2.89 -2.78 -2.37
CA ILE A 285 -3.24 -3.93 -1.53
C ILE A 285 -2.09 -4.94 -1.53
N LEU A 286 -1.85 -5.59 -0.39
CA LEU A 286 -0.84 -6.64 -0.26
C LEU A 286 -1.47 -8.00 -0.61
N MET A 287 -0.75 -8.80 -1.38
CA MET A 287 -1.13 -10.17 -1.69
C MET A 287 -1.35 -10.98 -0.41
N GLY A 288 -2.53 -11.61 -0.29
CA GLY A 288 -2.88 -12.49 0.81
C GLY A 288 -3.72 -11.82 1.89
N ASP A 289 -3.83 -10.49 1.92
CA ASP A 289 -4.71 -9.79 2.86
C ASP A 289 -6.18 -10.14 2.60
N GLU A 290 -6.56 -10.37 1.34
CA GLU A 290 -7.91 -10.73 0.91
C GLU A 290 -8.36 -12.11 1.43
N ILE A 291 -7.43 -12.93 1.91
CA ILE A 291 -7.68 -14.24 2.52
C ILE A 291 -7.25 -14.30 3.99
N MET A 292 -7.01 -13.15 4.63
CA MET A 292 -6.55 -13.08 6.03
C MET A 292 -5.27 -13.90 6.25
N SER A 293 -4.27 -13.72 5.37
CA SER A 293 -2.96 -14.34 5.52
C SER A 293 -2.28 -13.83 6.78
N THR A 294 -1.61 -14.73 7.49
CA THR A 294 -0.80 -14.44 8.66
C THR A 294 0.65 -14.83 8.37
N ARG A 295 1.57 -14.09 8.97
CA ARG A 295 3.00 -14.40 9.04
C ARG A 295 3.40 -14.71 10.48
N HIS A 296 2.42 -15.07 11.31
CA HIS A 296 2.58 -15.41 12.73
C HIS A 296 3.31 -14.32 13.53
N GLY A 297 2.99 -13.06 13.24
CA GLY A 297 3.66 -11.92 13.88
C GLY A 297 5.06 -11.62 13.33
N ASN A 298 5.56 -12.33 12.33
CA ASN A 298 6.79 -11.95 11.65
C ASN A 298 6.52 -10.76 10.71
N ASN A 299 7.06 -9.59 11.04
CA ASN A 299 6.85 -8.36 10.28
C ASN A 299 7.99 -8.05 9.30
N ASN A 300 8.90 -8.99 9.11
CA ASN A 300 10.05 -8.84 8.23
C ASN A 300 10.48 -10.21 7.70
N TYR A 301 9.57 -10.89 7.00
CA TYR A 301 9.73 -12.26 6.53
C TYR A 301 10.63 -12.36 5.28
N TYR A 302 11.62 -11.48 5.16
CA TYR A 302 12.60 -11.53 4.08
C TYR A 302 13.49 -12.78 4.23
N GLY A 303 13.93 -13.34 3.10
CA GLY A 303 14.82 -14.51 3.11
C GLY A 303 14.11 -15.85 3.38
N HIS A 304 12.79 -15.86 3.50
CA HIS A 304 12.00 -17.09 3.67
C HIS A 304 11.34 -17.50 2.35
N ASP A 305 11.62 -18.73 1.91
CA ASP A 305 10.89 -19.42 0.83
C ASP A 305 10.17 -20.64 1.42
N THR A 306 9.09 -20.37 2.15
CA THR A 306 8.31 -21.35 2.90
C THR A 306 6.83 -20.97 2.87
N GLU A 307 5.97 -21.77 3.51
CA GLU A 307 4.55 -21.44 3.71
C GLU A 307 4.32 -20.05 4.34
N LEU A 308 5.32 -19.54 5.06
CA LEU A 308 5.33 -18.17 5.57
C LEU A 308 5.20 -17.14 4.47
N THR A 309 5.68 -17.35 3.23
CA THR A 309 5.63 -16.35 2.15
C THR A 309 4.74 -16.74 0.99
N HIS A 310 4.35 -18.03 0.91
CA HIS A 310 3.50 -18.54 -0.15
C HIS A 310 2.06 -18.03 -0.02
N PHE A 311 1.37 -17.97 -1.16
CA PHE A 311 -0.06 -17.67 -1.21
C PHE A 311 -0.86 -18.95 -0.92
N ASN A 312 -1.74 -18.90 0.08
CA ASN A 312 -2.52 -20.07 0.50
C ASN A 312 -3.84 -20.12 -0.27
N TRP A 313 -3.90 -20.96 -1.31
CA TRP A 313 -5.10 -21.13 -2.14
C TRP A 313 -6.25 -21.83 -1.41
N ASP A 314 -5.95 -22.71 -0.45
CA ASP A 314 -6.98 -23.42 0.32
C ASP A 314 -7.78 -22.44 1.21
N LYS A 315 -7.11 -21.42 1.75
CA LYS A 315 -7.77 -20.33 2.49
C LYS A 315 -8.76 -19.53 1.64
N VAL A 316 -8.57 -19.45 0.32
CA VAL A 316 -9.55 -18.79 -0.56
C VAL A 316 -10.90 -19.48 -0.46
N ALA A 317 -10.93 -20.82 -0.45
CA ALA A 317 -12.17 -21.58 -0.34
C ALA A 317 -12.82 -21.40 1.04
N GLU A 318 -12.02 -21.35 2.11
CA GLU A 318 -12.48 -21.15 3.49
C GLU A 318 -13.17 -19.80 3.68
N VAL A 319 -12.58 -18.72 3.16
CA VAL A 319 -13.05 -17.35 3.40
C VAL A 319 -13.90 -16.78 2.25
N LYS A 320 -14.21 -17.62 1.26
CA LYS A 320 -14.84 -17.24 -0.02
C LYS A 320 -16.11 -16.42 0.19
N ASP A 321 -17.04 -16.93 0.98
CA ASP A 321 -18.37 -16.34 1.18
C ASP A 321 -18.41 -15.33 2.35
N THR A 322 -17.29 -15.19 3.07
CA THR A 322 -17.15 -14.31 4.24
C THR A 322 -16.27 -13.10 3.92
N PHE A 323 -14.99 -13.13 4.32
CA PHE A 323 -14.07 -12.00 4.21
C PHE A 323 -13.66 -11.72 2.76
N PHE A 324 -13.37 -12.76 1.97
CA PHE A 324 -12.97 -12.60 0.56
C PHE A 324 -14.09 -11.95 -0.26
N ARG A 325 -15.35 -12.37 -0.05
CA ARG A 325 -16.52 -11.71 -0.65
C ARG A 325 -16.59 -10.24 -0.27
N PHE A 326 -16.44 -9.90 1.01
CA PHE A 326 -16.46 -8.51 1.45
C PHE A 326 -15.38 -7.68 0.74
N TYR A 327 -14.15 -8.21 0.71
CA TYR A 327 -12.99 -7.58 0.09
C TYR A 327 -13.22 -7.34 -1.41
N SER A 328 -13.72 -8.37 -2.12
CA SER A 328 -14.03 -8.30 -3.55
C SER A 328 -15.15 -7.31 -3.87
N GLU A 329 -16.27 -7.36 -3.13
CA GLU A 329 -17.40 -6.46 -3.35
C GLU A 329 -17.06 -5.00 -3.04
N LEU A 330 -16.19 -4.75 -2.06
CA LEU A 330 -15.75 -3.39 -1.74
C LEU A 330 -14.82 -2.81 -2.82
N ILE A 331 -13.95 -3.65 -3.42
CA ILE A 331 -13.17 -3.27 -4.60
C ILE A 331 -14.09 -2.97 -5.78
N LYS A 332 -15.09 -3.82 -6.05
CA LYS A 332 -16.09 -3.58 -7.11
C LYS A 332 -16.83 -2.28 -6.89
N LEU A 333 -17.26 -2.01 -5.65
CA LEU A 333 -17.91 -0.76 -5.27
C LEU A 333 -17.01 0.43 -5.64
N ARG A 334 -15.73 0.43 -5.23
CA ARG A 334 -14.78 1.50 -5.58
C ARG A 334 -14.67 1.69 -7.09
N VAL A 335 -14.50 0.62 -7.84
CA VAL A 335 -14.31 0.68 -9.30
C VAL A 335 -15.57 1.16 -10.02
N SER A 336 -16.76 0.78 -9.54
CA SER A 336 -18.03 1.12 -10.19
C SER A 336 -18.61 2.48 -9.78
N HIS A 337 -18.25 3.00 -8.59
CA HIS A 337 -18.91 4.18 -8.05
C HIS A 337 -18.22 5.47 -8.50
N PRO A 338 -18.91 6.38 -9.21
CA PRO A 338 -18.28 7.53 -9.87
C PRO A 338 -17.77 8.63 -8.92
N LEU A 339 -18.05 8.51 -7.62
CA LEU A 339 -17.51 9.41 -6.56
C LEU A 339 -16.21 8.91 -5.95
N LEU A 340 -15.82 7.67 -6.23
CA LEU A 340 -14.57 7.09 -5.73
C LEU A 340 -13.52 7.13 -6.85
N GLY A 341 -12.24 7.25 -6.50
CA GLY A 341 -11.16 7.36 -7.48
C GLY A 341 -11.18 8.65 -8.31
N GLN A 342 -11.47 9.79 -7.69
CA GLN A 342 -11.54 11.07 -8.40
C GLN A 342 -10.18 11.46 -9.02
N PRO A 343 -10.17 12.04 -10.23
CA PRO A 343 -8.93 12.50 -10.86
C PRO A 343 -8.40 13.79 -10.23
N GLU A 344 -9.26 14.54 -9.53
CA GLU A 344 -8.97 15.84 -8.92
C GLU A 344 -9.14 15.79 -7.40
N PHE A 345 -8.48 16.72 -6.69
CA PHE A 345 -8.67 16.87 -5.26
C PHE A 345 -10.11 17.31 -4.96
N LEU A 346 -10.65 16.81 -3.85
CA LEU A 346 -12.00 17.15 -3.42
C LEU A 346 -12.05 18.63 -3.01
N THR A 347 -13.10 19.32 -3.46
CA THR A 347 -13.43 20.69 -3.07
C THR A 347 -14.58 20.71 -2.07
N GLY A 348 -14.90 21.87 -1.52
CA GLY A 348 -16.02 22.02 -0.58
C GLY A 348 -17.39 21.66 -1.14
N SER A 349 -17.56 21.67 -2.47
CA SER A 349 -18.79 21.20 -3.12
C SER A 349 -18.82 19.68 -3.33
N ASP A 350 -17.68 18.99 -3.24
CA ASP A 350 -17.59 17.55 -3.42
C ASP A 350 -17.81 16.78 -2.12
N VAL A 351 -17.46 17.39 -0.98
CA VAL A 351 -17.51 16.74 0.34
C VAL A 351 -18.07 17.66 1.43
N THR A 352 -18.96 17.13 2.25
CA THR A 352 -19.35 17.73 3.53
C THR A 352 -18.85 16.84 4.66
N TRP A 353 -18.02 17.39 5.54
CA TRP A 353 -17.59 16.72 6.77
C TRP A 353 -18.61 16.98 7.88
N HIS A 354 -19.07 15.93 8.54
CA HIS A 354 -20.01 16.02 9.66
C HIS A 354 -19.24 16.09 10.97
N GLU A 355 -18.49 17.17 11.14
CA GLU A 355 -17.63 17.41 12.29
C GLU A 355 -17.56 18.91 12.62
N ASP A 356 -17.94 19.24 13.86
CA ASP A 356 -18.01 20.62 14.34
C ASP A 356 -16.81 21.01 15.21
N ASN A 357 -16.12 20.03 15.81
CA ASN A 357 -14.98 20.22 16.69
C ASN A 357 -13.75 19.42 16.26
N TRP A 358 -13.03 19.95 15.28
CA TRP A 358 -11.83 19.33 14.73
C TRP A 358 -10.65 19.22 15.72
N ASP A 359 -10.64 20.04 16.78
CA ASP A 359 -9.56 20.13 17.75
C ASP A 359 -9.75 19.23 18.97
N ASP A 360 -10.86 18.49 19.06
CA ASP A 360 -11.08 17.49 20.10
C ASP A 360 -10.19 16.25 19.88
N PRO A 361 -9.18 16.00 20.73
CA PRO A 361 -8.33 14.84 20.60
C PRO A 361 -9.02 13.54 21.00
N GLU A 362 -10.10 13.58 21.80
CA GLU A 362 -10.78 12.38 22.29
C GLU A 362 -11.82 11.85 21.31
N SER A 363 -12.26 12.67 20.37
CA SER A 363 -13.15 12.27 19.28
C SER A 363 -12.43 11.36 18.28
N LYS A 364 -12.85 10.09 18.28
CA LYS A 364 -12.37 8.98 17.42
C LYS A 364 -13.46 8.57 16.44
N PHE A 365 -14.28 9.54 16.04
CA PHE A 365 -15.36 9.40 15.10
C PHE A 365 -15.15 10.38 13.95
N LEU A 366 -15.39 9.95 12.72
CA LEU A 366 -15.43 10.85 11.57
C LEU A 366 -16.50 10.38 10.59
N ALA A 367 -17.36 11.31 10.16
CA ALA A 367 -18.33 11.07 9.11
C ALA A 367 -18.28 12.16 8.03
N PHE A 368 -18.61 11.79 6.80
CA PHE A 368 -18.66 12.72 5.68
C PHE A 368 -19.64 12.25 4.60
N THR A 369 -20.17 13.21 3.83
CA THR A 369 -20.94 12.96 2.62
C THR A 369 -20.13 13.35 1.40
N LEU A 370 -19.98 12.44 0.43
CA LEU A 370 -19.54 12.77 -0.93
C LEU A 370 -20.77 13.05 -1.79
N HIS A 371 -20.77 14.19 -2.48
CA HIS A 371 -21.91 14.65 -3.26
C HIS A 371 -21.85 14.16 -4.70
N ASP A 372 -22.98 13.61 -5.19
CA ASP A 372 -23.05 13.08 -6.56
C ASP A 372 -22.77 14.14 -7.63
N ASN A 373 -23.29 15.36 -7.43
CA ASN A 373 -23.14 16.48 -8.35
C ASN A 373 -23.45 16.11 -9.83
N GLY A 374 -24.42 15.20 -10.05
CA GLY A 374 -24.86 14.77 -11.37
C GLY A 374 -24.00 13.68 -12.02
N LYS A 375 -23.08 13.04 -11.27
CA LYS A 375 -22.24 11.94 -11.76
C LYS A 375 -22.99 10.59 -11.88
N GLY A 376 -24.21 10.50 -11.36
CA GLY A 376 -25.12 9.38 -11.61
C GLY A 376 -24.90 8.14 -10.74
N GLY A 377 -24.13 8.24 -9.66
CA GLY A 377 -23.91 7.15 -8.68
C GLY A 377 -24.73 7.27 -7.40
N GLY A 378 -25.21 8.49 -7.10
CA GLY A 378 -25.84 8.83 -5.83
C GLY A 378 -24.81 9.29 -4.80
N SER A 379 -25.22 10.21 -3.92
CA SER A 379 -24.33 10.69 -2.85
C SER A 379 -23.98 9.55 -1.90
N LEU A 380 -22.76 9.56 -1.36
CA LEU A 380 -22.29 8.58 -0.38
C LEU A 380 -22.19 9.22 0.99
N TYR A 381 -22.74 8.59 2.02
CA TYR A 381 -22.43 8.92 3.41
C TYR A 381 -21.50 7.83 3.95
N VAL A 382 -20.38 8.24 4.53
CA VAL A 382 -19.40 7.33 5.12
C VAL A 382 -19.15 7.75 6.55
N ALA A 383 -19.10 6.80 7.47
CA ALA A 383 -18.72 7.06 8.85
C ALA A 383 -17.78 5.97 9.37
N LEU A 384 -16.78 6.38 10.14
CA LEU A 384 -15.81 5.53 10.80
C LEU A 384 -15.85 5.82 12.30
N ASN A 385 -16.23 4.83 13.09
CA ASN A 385 -16.22 4.87 14.54
C ASN A 385 -15.07 4.03 15.08
N ALA A 386 -14.03 4.66 15.61
CA ALA A 386 -12.92 4.02 16.30
C ALA A 386 -12.99 4.16 17.83
N HIS A 387 -14.15 4.58 18.38
CA HIS A 387 -14.41 4.47 19.80
C HIS A 387 -14.68 3.03 20.22
N HIS A 388 -14.44 2.75 21.51
CA HIS A 388 -14.83 1.51 22.18
C HIS A 388 -16.32 1.47 22.58
N PHE A 389 -17.10 2.48 22.18
CA PHE A 389 -18.53 2.59 22.43
C PHE A 389 -19.28 2.93 21.14
N ASN A 390 -20.59 2.69 21.13
CA ASN A 390 -21.46 2.99 20.00
C ASN A 390 -21.72 4.50 19.90
N VAL A 391 -21.79 5.01 18.67
CA VAL A 391 -22.10 6.41 18.40
C VAL A 391 -23.46 6.47 17.70
N SER A 392 -24.42 7.15 18.33
CA SER A 392 -25.72 7.46 17.75
C SER A 392 -25.59 8.68 16.84
N VAL A 393 -25.89 8.54 15.55
CA VAL A 393 -25.80 9.65 14.59
C VAL A 393 -27.15 10.02 14.01
N GLY A 394 -27.43 11.32 13.99
CA GLY A 394 -28.46 11.90 13.12
C GLY A 394 -27.90 11.95 11.70
N LEU A 395 -28.45 11.12 10.80
CA LEU A 395 -28.03 11.14 9.40
C LEU A 395 -28.47 12.46 8.73
N PRO A 396 -27.64 13.08 7.89
CA PRO A 396 -28.07 14.24 7.12
C PRO A 396 -29.23 13.85 6.19
N PRO A 397 -30.14 14.76 5.85
CA PRO A 397 -31.17 14.48 4.85
C PRO A 397 -30.53 14.01 3.54
N PRO A 398 -30.99 12.90 2.93
CA PRO A 398 -30.52 12.49 1.62
C PRO A 398 -30.96 13.54 0.56
N PRO A 399 -30.31 13.57 -0.63
CA PRO A 399 -30.75 14.40 -1.75
C PRO A 399 -32.24 14.25 -2.05
N ALA A 400 -32.88 15.33 -2.51
CA ALA A 400 -34.32 15.37 -2.74
C ALA A 400 -34.80 14.20 -3.63
N GLY A 401 -35.85 13.50 -3.18
CA GLY A 401 -36.41 12.36 -3.89
C GLY A 401 -35.67 11.03 -3.72
N THR A 402 -34.63 10.98 -2.87
CA THR A 402 -33.87 9.75 -2.58
C THR A 402 -33.97 9.35 -1.11
N GLN A 403 -33.56 8.13 -0.79
CA GLN A 403 -33.40 7.63 0.57
C GLN A 403 -32.01 7.05 0.78
N TRP A 404 -31.50 7.14 2.02
CA TRP A 404 -30.28 6.43 2.37
C TRP A 404 -30.50 4.92 2.33
N ARG A 405 -29.60 4.22 1.65
CA ARG A 405 -29.54 2.76 1.66
C ARG A 405 -28.18 2.29 2.13
N ARG A 406 -28.17 1.33 3.05
CA ARG A 406 -26.93 0.80 3.63
C ARG A 406 -26.25 -0.13 2.66
N VAL A 407 -25.06 0.23 2.20
CA VAL A 407 -24.21 -0.58 1.33
C VAL A 407 -23.20 -1.37 2.14
N VAL A 408 -22.57 -0.74 3.14
CA VAL A 408 -21.57 -1.38 4.01
C VAL A 408 -21.91 -1.12 5.47
N ASP A 409 -21.74 -2.15 6.30
CA ASP A 409 -21.68 -2.05 7.76
C ASP A 409 -20.80 -3.16 8.31
N THR A 410 -19.61 -2.79 8.78
CA THR A 410 -18.57 -3.76 9.15
C THR A 410 -18.91 -4.57 10.41
N ASN A 411 -19.92 -4.15 11.19
CA ASN A 411 -20.40 -4.88 12.36
C ASN A 411 -21.32 -6.05 11.99
N LEU A 412 -21.99 -6.00 10.84
CA LEU A 412 -22.91 -7.06 10.44
C LEU A 412 -22.16 -8.34 10.02
N PRO A 413 -22.77 -9.52 10.19
CA PRO A 413 -22.21 -10.76 9.64
C PRO A 413 -22.41 -10.83 8.12
N PRO A 414 -21.53 -11.52 7.38
CA PRO A 414 -21.77 -11.86 5.98
C PRO A 414 -23.12 -12.57 5.79
N PRO A 415 -23.83 -12.33 4.66
CA PRO A 415 -23.48 -11.42 3.57
C PRO A 415 -23.97 -9.97 3.80
N ARG A 416 -24.48 -9.62 4.99
CA ARG A 416 -25.15 -8.32 5.26
C ARG A 416 -24.19 -7.16 5.52
N ASP A 417 -22.93 -7.46 5.77
CA ASP A 417 -21.83 -6.50 5.92
C ASP A 417 -21.51 -5.70 4.65
N ILE A 418 -21.78 -6.26 3.47
CA ILE A 418 -21.79 -5.51 2.22
C ILE A 418 -22.88 -6.01 1.27
N THR A 419 -23.75 -5.09 0.89
CA THR A 419 -24.88 -5.31 0.00
C THR A 419 -24.87 -4.26 -1.12
N PRO A 420 -24.34 -4.57 -2.32
CA PRO A 420 -24.16 -3.60 -3.41
C PRO A 420 -25.43 -2.84 -3.82
N MET A 421 -26.59 -3.49 -3.72
CA MET A 421 -27.88 -2.87 -4.05
C MET A 421 -28.34 -1.86 -3.00
N GLY A 422 -27.81 -1.92 -1.78
CA GLY A 422 -28.22 -1.13 -0.64
C GLY A 422 -29.48 -1.68 0.03
N ASN A 423 -29.48 -1.80 1.35
CA ASN A 423 -30.66 -2.15 2.14
C ASN A 423 -31.43 -0.90 2.57
N SER A 424 -32.77 -0.96 2.55
CA SER A 424 -33.66 0.05 3.15
C SER A 424 -33.66 -0.04 4.68
N GLY A 425 -34.39 0.88 5.34
CA GLY A 425 -34.50 0.93 6.79
C GLY A 425 -33.33 1.64 7.47
N VAL A 426 -32.77 2.64 6.78
CA VAL A 426 -31.72 3.52 7.30
C VAL A 426 -32.39 4.84 7.68
N ASP A 427 -33.23 4.79 8.72
CA ASP A 427 -33.93 5.94 9.28
C ASP A 427 -33.28 6.34 10.61
N GLY A 428 -33.41 7.60 11.02
CA GLY A 428 -32.69 8.13 12.18
C GLY A 428 -33.25 7.70 13.56
N PRO A 429 -32.44 7.78 14.63
CA PRO A 429 -30.97 7.85 14.63
C PRO A 429 -30.34 6.49 14.26
N TYR A 430 -29.19 6.50 13.59
CA TYR A 430 -28.46 5.28 13.23
C TYR A 430 -27.36 5.00 14.27
N GLU A 431 -27.37 3.81 14.85
CA GLU A 431 -26.36 3.37 15.81
C GLU A 431 -25.14 2.77 15.10
N ILE A 432 -24.01 3.47 15.14
CA ILE A 432 -22.75 2.98 14.61
C ILE A 432 -21.99 2.28 15.73
N THR A 433 -21.81 0.97 15.60
CA THR A 433 -21.21 0.14 16.66
C THR A 433 -19.76 0.56 16.95
N ALA A 434 -19.29 0.33 18.17
CA ALA A 434 -17.88 0.43 18.53
C ALA A 434 -16.98 -0.26 17.48
N TYR A 435 -15.87 0.41 17.14
CA TYR A 435 -14.90 -0.06 16.15
C TYR A 435 -15.53 -0.50 14.84
N SER A 436 -16.46 0.26 14.25
CA SER A 436 -17.13 -0.11 13.00
C SER A 436 -17.15 1.04 11.98
N SER A 437 -17.43 0.70 10.73
CA SER A 437 -17.57 1.66 9.64
C SER A 437 -18.80 1.34 8.81
N ILE A 438 -19.45 2.39 8.31
CA ILE A 438 -20.62 2.26 7.43
C ILE A 438 -20.43 3.05 6.13
N ILE A 439 -21.07 2.57 5.07
CA ILE A 439 -21.25 3.31 3.81
C ILE A 439 -22.74 3.23 3.45
N LEU A 440 -23.34 4.40 3.26
CA LEU A 440 -24.70 4.55 2.76
C LEU A 440 -24.64 5.21 1.37
N VAL A 441 -25.59 4.86 0.51
CA VAL A 441 -25.78 5.48 -0.80
C VAL A 441 -27.18 6.07 -0.89
N ALA A 442 -27.30 7.27 -1.44
CA ALA A 442 -28.58 7.89 -1.76
C ALA A 442 -29.13 7.28 -3.05
N LYS A 443 -30.31 6.65 -2.98
CA LYS A 443 -30.98 6.00 -4.12
C LYS A 443 -32.47 6.30 -4.18
#